data_AF-A0A365TEX3-F1
#
_entry.id   AF-A0A365TEX3-F1
#
_cell.length_a   1.000
_cell.length_b   1.000
_cell.length_c   1.000
_cell.angle_alpha   90.00
_cell.angle_beta   90.00
_cell.angle_gamma   90.00
#
_symmetry.space_group_name_H-M   'P 1'
#
loop_
_entity.id
_entity.type
_entity.pdbx_description
1 polymer ?
#
loop_
_entity_poly.entity_id
_entity_poly.type
_entity_poly.pdbx_seq_one_letter_code
_entity_poly.pdbx_strand_id
1 'polypeptide(L)'
;MTGDSKTIDGLFDLFSDERRRNICLHVVKAEKTAFSLEELVDQVAERESKAGEGTEERRTRIRAELYHAHLPKMEDVGLVEYDGARTVRCADCAIADLCEAFDPDEAIPEPRAASSN
;
A
#
# COMPACT_ATOMS: atom_id res chain seq x y z
N MET A 1 24.26 6.01 -16.99
CA MET A 1 23.48 6.49 -15.83
C MET A 1 22.02 6.26 -16.16
N THR A 2 21.43 5.18 -15.65
CA THR A 2 20.06 4.74 -15.99
C THR A 2 19.45 4.15 -14.71
N GLY A 3 19.32 4.99 -13.68
CA GLY A 3 18.83 4.60 -12.35
C GLY A 3 17.38 5.00 -12.10
N ASP A 4 16.92 6.11 -12.68
CA ASP A 4 15.60 6.68 -12.33
C ASP A 4 14.42 5.98 -13.01
N SER A 5 14.56 5.46 -14.23
CA SER A 5 13.40 4.86 -14.92
C SER A 5 12.94 3.57 -14.24
N LYS A 6 13.87 2.70 -13.77
CA LYS A 6 13.48 1.44 -13.12
C LYS A 6 12.76 1.67 -11.80
N THR A 7 13.14 2.69 -11.05
CA THR A 7 12.48 3.07 -9.80
C THR A 7 11.09 3.62 -10.07
N ILE A 8 10.95 4.51 -11.07
CA ILE A 8 9.66 5.09 -11.47
C ILE A 8 8.73 4.03 -12.07
N ASP A 9 9.23 3.16 -12.96
CA ASP A 9 8.46 2.06 -13.57
C ASP A 9 7.99 1.06 -12.49
N GLY A 10 8.84 0.77 -11.49
CA GLY A 10 8.47 -0.05 -10.33
C GLY A 10 7.42 0.60 -9.44
N LEU A 11 7.51 1.91 -9.21
CA LEU A 11 6.50 2.70 -8.49
C LEU A 11 5.16 2.71 -9.23
N PHE A 12 5.17 2.94 -10.54
CA PHE A 12 3.95 2.89 -11.35
C PHE A 12 3.33 1.48 -11.35
N ASP A 13 4.12 0.40 -11.46
CA ASP A 13 3.60 -0.97 -11.32
C ASP A 13 3.03 -1.17 -9.91
N LEU A 14 3.68 -0.66 -8.87
CA LEU A 14 3.20 -0.74 -7.49
C LEU A 14 1.84 -0.06 -7.34
N PHE A 15 1.71 1.19 -7.77
CA PHE A 15 0.47 1.97 -7.62
C PHE A 15 -0.62 1.59 -8.61
N SER A 16 -0.31 0.92 -9.73
CA SER A 16 -1.33 0.47 -10.70
C SER A 16 -2.25 -0.61 -10.16
N ASP A 17 -1.82 -1.36 -9.14
CA ASP A 17 -2.61 -2.39 -8.49
C ASP A 17 -3.31 -1.81 -7.25
N GLU A 18 -4.64 -1.93 -7.24
CA GLU A 18 -5.48 -1.38 -6.19
C GLU A 18 -5.11 -1.93 -4.81
N ARG A 19 -4.81 -3.24 -4.69
CA ARG A 19 -4.41 -3.83 -3.41
C ARG A 19 -3.10 -3.25 -2.92
N ARG A 20 -2.07 -3.23 -3.80
CA ARG A 20 -0.76 -2.68 -3.44
C ARG A 20 -0.87 -1.22 -3.00
N ARG A 21 -1.62 -0.41 -3.74
CA ARG A 21 -1.88 0.99 -3.37
C ARG A 21 -2.52 1.12 -1.99
N ASN A 22 -3.54 0.31 -1.69
CA ASN A 22 -4.23 0.36 -0.40
C ASN A 22 -3.35 -0.06 0.76
N ILE A 23 -2.54 -1.10 0.58
CA ILE A 23 -1.58 -1.54 1.59
C ILE A 23 -0.53 -0.45 1.82
N CYS A 24 0.01 0.17 0.76
CA CYS A 24 0.95 1.28 0.87
C CYS A 24 0.35 2.45 1.65
N LEU A 25 -0.86 2.89 1.27
CA LEU A 25 -1.56 3.98 1.95
C LEU A 25 -1.78 3.66 3.43
N HIS A 26 -2.21 2.43 3.75
CA HIS A 26 -2.41 2.03 5.14
C HIS A 26 -1.10 2.09 5.95
N VAL A 27 -0.01 1.54 5.41
CA VAL A 27 1.29 1.48 6.07
C VAL A 27 1.90 2.88 6.24
N VAL A 28 1.69 3.78 5.28
CA VAL A 28 2.18 5.17 5.33
C VAL A 28 1.34 6.03 6.28
N LYS A 29 0.00 5.93 6.22
CA LYS A 29 -0.91 6.78 7.01
C LYS A 29 -0.99 6.39 8.47
N ALA A 30 -0.77 5.13 8.81
CA ALA A 30 -0.77 4.75 10.20
C ALA A 30 0.48 5.31 10.88
N GLU A 31 0.30 5.99 12.02
CA GLU A 31 1.38 6.52 12.88
C GLU A 31 2.24 5.40 13.54
N LYS A 32 2.19 4.18 12.99
CA LYS A 32 2.92 3.01 13.41
C LYS A 32 4.11 2.79 12.47
N THR A 33 5.26 2.49 13.05
CA THR A 33 6.49 2.16 12.30
C THR A 33 6.59 0.70 11.89
N ALA A 34 5.72 -0.16 12.43
CA ALA A 34 5.70 -1.59 12.17
C ALA A 34 4.27 -2.16 12.21
N PHE A 35 4.02 -3.10 11.31
CA PHE A 35 2.78 -3.85 11.17
C PHE A 35 3.09 -5.34 11.19
N SER A 36 2.19 -6.12 11.76
CA SER A 36 2.19 -7.56 11.57
C SER A 36 1.52 -7.93 10.24
N LEU A 37 1.92 -9.06 9.65
CA LEU A 37 1.26 -9.61 8.48
C LEU A 37 -0.25 -9.81 8.72
N GLU A 38 -0.64 -10.21 9.93
CA GLU A 38 -2.05 -10.39 10.32
C GLU A 38 -2.83 -9.09 10.33
N GLU A 39 -2.26 -8.00 10.85
CA GLU A 39 -2.90 -6.68 10.79
C GLU A 39 -3.16 -6.23 9.34
N LEU A 40 -2.21 -6.47 8.44
CA LEU A 40 -2.38 -6.16 7.02
C LEU A 40 -3.44 -7.05 6.36
N VAL A 41 -3.47 -8.34 6.72
CA VAL A 41 -4.52 -9.27 6.25
C VAL A 41 -5.90 -8.78 6.68
N ASP A 42 -6.07 -8.42 7.96
CA ASP A 42 -7.35 -7.96 8.49
C ASP A 42 -7.80 -6.65 7.83
N GLN A 43 -6.89 -5.69 7.63
CA GLN A 43 -7.19 -4.44 6.94
C GLN A 43 -7.62 -4.66 5.48
N VAL A 44 -6.88 -5.47 4.72
CA VAL A 44 -7.26 -5.78 3.34
C VAL A 44 -8.58 -6.56 3.31
N ALA A 45 -8.82 -7.47 4.27
CA ALA A 45 -10.06 -8.22 4.38
C ALA A 45 -11.27 -7.33 4.72
N GLU A 46 -11.08 -6.33 5.57
CA GLU A 46 -12.10 -5.34 5.91
C GLU A 46 -12.42 -4.44 4.71
N ARG A 47 -11.39 -3.93 4.03
CA ARG A 47 -11.56 -3.03 2.88
C ARG A 47 -12.20 -3.71 1.68
N GLU A 48 -11.83 -4.96 1.40
CA GLU A 48 -12.36 -5.71 0.25
C GLU A 48 -13.67 -6.44 0.57
N SER A 49 -14.36 -6.11 1.67
CA SER A 49 -15.53 -6.85 2.15
C SER A 49 -16.55 -7.15 1.04
N LYS A 50 -16.56 -8.41 0.59
CA LYS A 50 -17.43 -8.91 -0.49
C LYS A 50 -18.48 -9.85 0.11
N ALA A 51 -19.72 -9.64 -0.28
CA ALA A 51 -20.83 -10.49 0.13
C ALA A 51 -20.62 -11.93 -0.37
N GLY A 52 -20.55 -12.91 0.54
CA GLY A 52 -20.59 -14.33 0.22
C GLY A 52 -19.26 -15.10 0.30
N GLU A 53 -18.10 -14.46 0.53
CA GLU A 53 -16.86 -15.18 0.83
C GLU A 53 -16.74 -15.49 2.32
N GLY A 54 -16.37 -16.73 2.66
CA GLY A 54 -16.06 -17.12 4.04
C GLY A 54 -14.83 -16.37 4.55
N THR A 55 -14.94 -15.77 5.73
CA THR A 55 -13.92 -14.86 6.28
C THR A 55 -12.54 -15.50 6.41
N GLU A 56 -12.47 -16.81 6.65
CA GLU A 56 -11.20 -17.52 6.92
C GLU A 56 -10.46 -17.96 5.64
N GLU A 57 -11.17 -18.49 4.65
CA GLU A 57 -10.61 -18.83 3.32
C GLU A 57 -10.08 -17.57 2.63
N ARG A 58 -10.82 -16.48 2.76
CA ARG A 58 -10.44 -15.18 2.24
C ARG A 58 -9.19 -14.61 2.92
N ARG A 59 -9.14 -14.61 4.25
CA ARG A 59 -7.92 -14.22 4.99
C ARG A 59 -6.72 -15.05 4.59
N THR A 60 -6.92 -16.36 4.39
CA THR A 60 -5.85 -17.26 3.94
C THR A 60 -5.33 -16.88 2.56
N ARG A 61 -6.22 -16.58 1.61
CA ARG A 61 -5.84 -16.11 0.27
C ARG A 61 -5.10 -14.77 0.34
N ILE A 62 -5.65 -13.79 1.06
CA ILE A 62 -5.03 -12.46 1.22
C ILE A 62 -3.64 -12.60 1.85
N ARG A 63 -3.49 -13.43 2.88
CA ARG A 63 -2.19 -13.69 3.52
C ARG A 63 -1.17 -14.24 2.52
N ALA A 64 -1.58 -15.21 1.71
CA ALA A 64 -0.70 -15.79 0.70
C ALA A 64 -0.30 -14.76 -0.38
N GLU A 65 -1.24 -13.94 -0.84
CA GLU A 65 -0.97 -12.88 -1.83
C GLU A 65 -0.04 -11.79 -1.26
N LEU A 66 -0.27 -11.36 -0.02
CA LEU A 66 0.61 -10.43 0.69
C LEU A 66 2.02 -10.98 0.76
N TYR A 67 2.17 -12.22 1.21
CA TYR A 67 3.46 -12.86 1.39
C TYR A 67 4.21 -13.10 0.07
N HIS A 68 3.52 -13.60 -0.96
CA HIS A 68 4.17 -14.05 -2.20
C HIS A 68 4.27 -12.98 -3.29
N ALA A 69 3.41 -11.97 -3.28
CA ALA A 69 3.29 -11.04 -4.41
C ALA A 69 3.42 -9.57 -4.00
N HIS A 70 2.79 -9.15 -2.90
CA HIS A 70 2.73 -7.73 -2.56
C HIS A 70 3.94 -7.25 -1.76
N LEU A 71 4.25 -7.90 -0.62
CA LEU A 71 5.35 -7.49 0.26
C LEU A 71 6.72 -7.58 -0.42
N PRO A 72 7.07 -8.64 -1.17
CA PRO A 72 8.35 -8.69 -1.87
C PRO A 72 8.52 -7.55 -2.89
N LYS A 73 7.46 -7.20 -3.63
CA LYS A 73 7.50 -6.08 -4.57
C LYS A 73 7.62 -4.72 -3.89
N MET A 74 7.00 -4.56 -2.72
CA MET A 74 7.11 -3.33 -1.92
C MET A 74 8.51 -3.17 -1.31
N GLU A 75 9.14 -4.28 -0.95
CA GLU A 75 10.53 -4.32 -0.49
C GLU A 75 11.51 -4.00 -1.63
N ASP A 76 11.28 -4.53 -2.84
CA ASP A 76 12.12 -4.25 -4.01
C ASP A 76 12.21 -2.75 -4.36
N VAL A 77 11.15 -1.98 -4.09
CA VAL A 77 11.10 -0.53 -4.30
C VAL A 77 11.49 0.28 -3.04
N GLY A 78 11.80 -0.40 -1.93
CA GLY A 78 12.22 0.21 -0.67
C GLY A 78 11.09 0.94 0.06
N LEU A 79 9.84 0.52 -0.11
CA LEU A 79 8.68 1.10 0.59
C LEU A 79 8.46 0.45 1.96
N VAL A 80 8.74 -0.85 2.05
CA VAL A 80 8.70 -1.59 3.31
C VAL A 80 9.96 -2.40 3.49
N GLU A 81 10.33 -2.65 4.74
CA GLU A 81 11.24 -3.74 5.08
C GLU A 81 10.42 -4.91 5.60
N TYR A 82 10.54 -6.08 4.95
CA TYR A 82 9.83 -7.27 5.37
C TYR A 82 10.80 -8.35 5.85
N ASP A 83 10.66 -8.78 7.11
CA ASP A 83 11.58 -9.75 7.70
C ASP A 83 11.27 -11.22 7.34
N GLY A 84 10.27 -11.48 6.47
CA GLY A 84 9.85 -12.81 6.07
C GLY A 84 9.18 -13.64 7.19
N ALA A 85 9.21 -13.16 8.43
CA ALA A 85 8.80 -13.90 9.61
C ALA A 85 7.44 -13.45 10.11
N ARG A 86 7.16 -12.14 10.16
CA ARG A 86 5.85 -11.59 10.58
C ARG A 86 5.73 -10.07 10.50
N THR A 87 6.81 -9.32 10.35
CA THR A 87 6.79 -7.88 10.57
C THR A 87 7.16 -7.11 9.30
N VAL A 88 6.32 -6.13 8.98
CA VAL A 88 6.46 -5.18 7.89
C VAL A 88 6.74 -3.82 8.52
N ARG A 89 7.90 -3.22 8.23
CA ARG A 89 8.24 -1.86 8.68
C ARG A 89 8.08 -0.89 7.54
N CYS A 90 7.52 0.28 7.82
CA CYS A 90 7.48 1.36 6.85
C CYS A 90 8.90 1.91 6.67
N ALA A 91 9.39 1.98 5.44
CA ALA A 91 10.68 2.61 5.18
C ALA A 91 10.50 4.14 5.16
N ASP A 92 11.44 4.87 5.77
CA ASP A 92 11.53 6.33 5.67
C ASP A 92 11.91 6.72 4.24
N CYS A 93 10.93 6.75 3.35
CA CYS A 93 11.14 7.01 1.94
C CYS A 93 10.29 8.20 1.47
N ALA A 94 10.86 9.03 0.60
CA ALA A 94 10.15 10.08 -0.15
C ALA A 94 8.99 9.54 -1.03
N ILE A 95 8.85 8.22 -1.10
CA ILE A 95 7.74 7.54 -1.77
C ILE A 95 6.47 7.59 -0.91
N ALA A 96 6.59 7.71 0.42
CA ALA A 96 5.45 7.89 1.31
C ALA A 96 4.61 9.12 0.90
N ASP A 97 5.27 10.25 0.60
CA ASP A 97 4.64 11.47 0.10
C ASP A 97 3.90 11.22 -1.23
N LEU A 98 4.43 10.32 -2.07
CA LEU A 98 3.80 9.95 -3.34
C LEU A 98 2.58 9.04 -3.13
N CYS A 99 2.61 8.16 -2.12
CA CYS A 99 1.45 7.37 -1.74
C CYS A 99 0.28 8.28 -1.38
N GLU A 100 0.51 9.29 -0.53
CA GLU A 100 -0.52 10.27 -0.16
C GLU A 100 -1.11 10.98 -1.38
N ALA A 101 -0.27 11.41 -2.32
CA ALA A 101 -0.73 12.06 -3.55
C ALA A 101 -1.61 11.17 -4.46
N PHE A 102 -1.53 9.84 -4.30
CA PHE A 102 -2.32 8.87 -5.06
C PHE A 102 -3.48 8.27 -4.27
N ASP A 103 -3.80 8.81 -3.08
CA ASP A 103 -4.94 8.33 -2.30
C ASP A 103 -6.27 8.55 -3.07
N PRO A 104 -6.97 7.48 -3.48
CA PRO A 104 -8.23 7.62 -4.19
C PRO A 104 -9.40 8.05 -3.28
N ASP A 105 -9.22 8.00 -1.95
CA ASP A 105 -10.21 8.39 -0.94
C ASP A 105 -9.93 9.80 -0.38
N GLU A 106 -8.75 10.37 -0.67
CA GLU A 106 -8.57 11.80 -0.51
C GLU A 106 -9.40 12.50 -1.58
N ALA A 107 -10.60 12.92 -1.18
CA ALA A 107 -11.49 13.72 -2.01
C ALA A 107 -10.65 14.79 -2.72
N ILE A 108 -10.63 14.75 -4.06
CA ILE A 108 -9.99 15.77 -4.89
C ILE A 108 -10.34 17.11 -4.24
N PRO A 109 -9.37 17.86 -3.69
CA PRO A 109 -9.70 19.08 -2.97
C PRO A 109 -10.46 19.96 -3.96
N GLU A 110 -11.67 20.41 -3.57
CA GLU A 110 -12.48 21.25 -4.46
C GLU A 110 -11.58 22.35 -5.01
N PRO A 111 -11.57 22.57 -6.34
CA PRO A 111 -10.68 23.56 -6.94
C PRO A 111 -10.92 24.86 -6.19
N ARG A 112 -9.89 25.30 -5.42
CA ARG A 112 -9.98 26.51 -4.58
C ARG A 112 -10.60 27.57 -5.46
N ALA A 113 -11.86 27.91 -5.17
CA ALA A 113 -12.63 28.82 -5.98
C ALA A 113 -11.73 30.02 -6.23
N ALA A 114 -11.39 30.24 -7.50
CA ALA A 114 -10.63 31.40 -7.90
C ALA A 114 -11.38 32.58 -7.29
N SER A 115 -10.81 33.19 -6.24
CA SER A 115 -11.35 34.42 -5.70
C SER A 115 -11.21 35.42 -6.83
N SER A 116 -12.32 35.66 -7.53
CA SER A 116 -12.46 36.81 -8.40
C SER A 116 -12.21 38.03 -7.55
N ASN A 117 -11.12 38.72 -7.90
CA ASN A 117 -10.82 40.07 -7.47
C ASN A 117 -11.41 41.05 -8.49
#